data_AF-A0A8C6M9A1-F1
#
_entry.id   AF-A0A8C6M9A1-F1
#
_cell.length_a   1.000
_cell.length_b   1.000
_cell.length_c   1.000
_cell.angle_alpha   90.00
_cell.angle_beta   90.00
_cell.angle_gamma   90.00
#
_symmetry.space_group_name_H-M   'P 1'
#
loop_
_entity.id
_entity.type
_entity.pdbx_description
1 polymer ?
#
loop_
_entity_poly.entity_id
_entity_poly.type
_entity_poly.pdbx_seq_one_letter_code
_entity_poly.pdbx_strand_id
1 'polypeptide(L)'
;ARLGALNLWGPDGGGMLAGHEKFSNRCGRSSQLVPSAAATGNESDQWEWVFVLTSACFAAQSLFYERFVPENERHDSARKRNGEDLKNEIKLWEGYMQNSSGDFLAGKTFSMADVIVFPVIAFLFRFGLNEEHFPKLAAYHELLKNRPSIKASWPPSWKDTPGMLVLKDF
;
A
#
# COMPACT_ATOMS: atom_id res chain seq x y z
N ALA A 1 -24.51 7.50 -25.29
CA ALA A 1 -23.90 6.64 -24.26
C ALA A 1 -23.59 7.51 -23.04
N ARG A 2 -24.37 7.39 -21.96
CA ARG A 2 -24.14 8.12 -20.70
C ARG A 2 -23.37 7.21 -19.75
N LEU A 3 -22.18 7.64 -19.34
CA LEU A 3 -21.43 7.03 -18.24
C LEU A 3 -22.21 7.28 -16.95
N GLY A 4 -22.75 6.21 -16.35
CA GLY A 4 -23.40 6.25 -15.05
C GLY A 4 -22.35 6.40 -13.95
N ALA A 5 -22.50 7.44 -13.13
CA ALA A 5 -21.72 7.64 -11.93
C ALA A 5 -21.96 6.49 -10.94
N LEU A 6 -20.90 5.78 -10.56
CA LEU A 6 -20.93 4.87 -9.42
C LEU A 6 -20.96 5.72 -8.14
N ASN A 7 -22.15 5.91 -7.57
CA ASN A 7 -22.29 6.40 -6.21
C ASN A 7 -21.75 5.33 -5.25
N LEU A 8 -20.59 5.60 -4.64
CA LEU A 8 -19.94 4.73 -3.66
C LEU A 8 -20.41 4.95 -2.21
N TRP A 9 -21.40 5.82 -1.99
CA TRP A 9 -21.93 6.13 -0.66
C TRP A 9 -23.46 5.99 -0.67
N GLY A 10 -23.95 4.84 -0.21
CA GLY A 10 -25.35 4.66 0.19
C GLY A 10 -25.54 5.11 1.65
N PRO A 11 -26.76 5.50 2.06
CA PRO A 11 -27.02 6.16 3.34
C PRO A 11 -26.88 5.27 4.59
N ASP A 12 -26.51 4.00 4.44
CA ASP A 12 -26.71 2.98 5.48
C ASP A 12 -25.44 2.62 6.26
N GLY A 13 -24.33 3.35 6.08
CA GLY A 13 -23.09 3.14 6.86
C GLY A 13 -22.38 1.78 6.69
N GLY A 14 -22.92 0.85 5.90
CA GLY A 14 -22.35 -0.49 5.65
C GLY A 14 -21.47 -0.63 4.38
N GLY A 15 -21.04 0.49 3.79
CA GLY A 15 -20.53 0.53 2.41
C GLY A 15 -19.24 -0.24 2.14
N MET A 16 -18.35 -0.38 3.14
CA MET A 16 -17.02 -0.93 2.92
C MET A 16 -17.02 -2.46 2.82
N LEU A 17 -17.84 -3.14 3.65
CA LEU A 17 -17.98 -4.60 3.61
C LEU A 17 -18.84 -5.07 2.43
N ALA A 18 -19.92 -4.35 2.11
CA ALA A 18 -20.78 -4.68 0.97
C ALA A 18 -20.10 -4.45 -0.40
N GLY A 19 -19.20 -3.46 -0.50
CA GLY A 19 -18.36 -3.24 -1.68
C GLY A 19 -17.33 -4.35 -1.87
N HIS A 20 -16.70 -4.77 -0.77
CA HIS A 20 -15.75 -5.88 -0.74
C HIS A 20 -16.40 -7.21 -1.20
N GLU A 21 -17.60 -7.52 -0.68
CA GLU A 21 -18.34 -8.73 -1.04
C GLU A 21 -18.83 -8.71 -2.50
N LYS A 22 -19.28 -7.55 -3.01
CA LYS A 22 -19.68 -7.38 -4.42
C LYS A 22 -18.51 -7.47 -5.41
N PHE A 23 -17.30 -7.06 -5.01
CA PHE A 23 -16.11 -7.19 -5.84
C PHE A 23 -15.58 -8.63 -5.80
N SER A 24 -15.52 -9.23 -4.62
CA SER A 24 -15.08 -10.61 -4.40
C SER A 24 -16.00 -11.63 -5.08
N ASN A 25 -17.32 -11.51 -4.97
CA ASN A 25 -18.26 -12.45 -5.58
C ASN A 25 -18.36 -12.35 -7.11
N ARG A 26 -17.88 -11.24 -7.71
CA ARG A 26 -17.89 -11.04 -9.16
C ARG A 26 -16.64 -11.62 -9.83
N CYS A 27 -15.57 -11.78 -9.07
CA CYS A 27 -14.34 -12.46 -9.44
C CYS A 27 -14.47 -13.92 -8.96
N GLY A 28 -14.68 -14.89 -9.85
CA GLY A 28 -14.89 -16.30 -9.44
C GLY A 28 -13.82 -16.85 -8.47
N ARG A 29 -14.10 -17.97 -7.78
CA ARG A 29 -13.26 -18.58 -6.72
C ARG A 29 -11.74 -18.66 -6.99
N SER A 30 -11.30 -18.66 -8.25
CA SER A 30 -9.90 -18.61 -8.67
C SER A 30 -9.21 -17.24 -8.51
N SER A 31 -9.96 -16.17 -8.23
CA SER A 31 -9.51 -14.77 -8.22
C SER A 31 -9.73 -14.07 -6.88
N GLN A 32 -9.93 -14.86 -5.82
CA GLN A 32 -10.20 -14.36 -4.49
C GLN A 32 -8.91 -13.77 -3.88
N LEU A 33 -8.87 -12.44 -3.73
CA LEU A 33 -7.72 -11.70 -3.18
C LEU A 33 -7.65 -11.77 -1.66
N VAL A 34 -8.73 -12.18 -1.01
CA VAL A 34 -8.74 -12.44 0.42
C VAL A 34 -8.47 -13.93 0.62
N PRO A 35 -7.41 -14.29 1.37
CA PRO A 35 -7.17 -15.68 1.74
C PRO A 35 -8.41 -16.29 2.38
N SER A 36 -8.69 -17.57 2.11
CA SER A 36 -9.90 -18.23 2.62
C SER A 36 -10.04 -18.18 4.15
N ALA A 37 -8.93 -18.04 4.88
CA ALA A 37 -8.92 -17.83 6.33
C ALA A 37 -9.49 -16.45 6.73
N ALA A 38 -9.06 -15.37 6.08
CA ALA A 38 -9.56 -14.01 6.32
C ALA A 38 -11.02 -13.81 5.89
N ALA A 39 -11.57 -14.68 5.04
CA ALA A 39 -12.99 -14.68 4.70
C ALA A 39 -13.90 -15.26 5.80
N THR A 40 -13.32 -15.85 6.87
CA THR A 40 -14.09 -16.47 7.96
C THR A 40 -14.67 -15.47 8.97
N GLY A 41 -14.32 -14.18 8.88
CA GLY A 41 -14.88 -13.14 9.74
C GLY A 41 -14.44 -13.25 11.21
N ASN A 42 -13.32 -13.93 11.48
CA ASN A 42 -12.74 -13.94 12.81
C ASN A 42 -12.23 -12.53 13.19
N GLU A 43 -12.21 -12.23 14.48
CA GLU A 43 -11.85 -10.90 14.98
C GLU A 43 -10.34 -10.62 14.81
N SER A 44 -9.49 -11.65 14.86
CA SER A 44 -8.04 -11.54 14.66
C SER A 44 -7.66 -11.03 13.28
N ASP A 45 -8.26 -11.58 12.21
CA ASP A 45 -7.91 -11.22 10.84
C ASP A 45 -8.42 -9.80 10.53
N GLN A 46 -9.53 -9.36 11.14
CA GLN A 46 -10.00 -7.98 11.02
C GLN A 46 -8.96 -6.99 11.56
N TRP A 47 -8.36 -7.28 12.72
CA TRP A 47 -7.32 -6.42 13.29
C TRP A 47 -6.03 -6.43 12.47
N GLU A 48 -5.68 -7.54 11.84
CA GLU A 48 -4.56 -7.60 10.88
C GLU A 48 -4.81 -6.68 9.67
N TRP A 49 -6.02 -6.68 9.09
CA TRP A 49 -6.36 -5.78 7.99
C TRP A 49 -6.40 -4.30 8.41
N VAL A 50 -6.93 -4.01 9.59
CA VAL A 50 -6.92 -2.65 10.16
C VAL A 50 -5.48 -2.18 10.36
N PHE A 51 -4.60 -3.04 10.85
CA PHE A 51 -3.18 -2.74 11.00
C PHE A 51 -2.53 -2.42 9.65
N VAL A 52 -2.67 -3.31 8.65
CA VAL A 52 -2.11 -3.10 7.30
C VAL A 52 -2.59 -1.80 6.68
N LEU A 53 -3.90 -1.50 6.78
CA LEU A 53 -4.48 -0.27 6.24
C LEU A 53 -3.97 0.97 6.98
N THR A 54 -3.86 0.91 8.31
CA THR A 54 -3.40 2.03 9.14
C THR A 54 -1.92 2.32 8.88
N SER A 55 -1.08 1.30 8.83
CA SER A 55 0.34 1.39 8.47
C SER A 55 0.54 2.01 7.08
N ALA A 56 -0.19 1.54 6.07
CA ALA A 56 -0.13 2.10 4.73
C ALA A 56 -0.59 3.57 4.68
N CYS A 57 -1.66 3.91 5.40
CA CYS A 57 -2.16 5.28 5.50
C CYS A 57 -1.16 6.20 6.19
N PHE A 58 -0.57 5.75 7.31
CA PHE A 58 0.46 6.48 8.04
C PHE A 58 1.69 6.76 7.17
N ALA A 59 2.22 5.74 6.50
CA ALA A 59 3.36 5.89 5.61
C ALA A 59 3.06 6.86 4.46
N ALA A 60 1.87 6.79 3.86
CA ALA A 60 1.44 7.74 2.84
C ALA A 60 1.34 9.18 3.38
N GLN A 61 0.76 9.38 4.57
CA GLN A 61 0.66 10.70 5.20
C GLN A 61 2.05 11.31 5.45
N SER A 62 3.00 10.51 5.95
CA SER A 62 4.38 10.94 6.17
C SER A 62 5.09 11.30 4.85
N LEU A 63 4.92 10.49 3.81
CA LEU A 63 5.50 10.74 2.48
C LEU A 63 4.97 12.02 1.82
N PHE A 64 3.68 12.30 1.98
CA PHE A 64 3.04 13.45 1.36
C PHE A 64 2.90 14.65 2.30
N TYR A 65 3.48 14.62 3.50
CA TYR A 65 3.38 15.70 4.48
C TYR A 65 3.82 17.05 3.89
N GLU A 66 4.98 17.08 3.21
CA GLU A 66 5.48 18.30 2.57
C GLU A 66 4.58 18.80 1.43
N ARG A 67 3.82 17.89 0.80
CA ARG A 67 2.91 18.23 -0.29
C ARG A 67 1.56 18.74 0.20
N PHE A 68 1.03 18.18 1.28
CA PHE A 68 -0.29 18.53 1.81
C PHE A 68 -0.25 19.68 2.83
N VAL A 69 0.86 19.84 3.56
CA VAL A 69 1.01 20.94 4.52
C VAL A 69 1.73 22.10 3.85
N PRO A 70 1.07 23.28 3.71
CA PRO A 70 1.69 24.44 3.10
C PRO A 70 2.84 24.95 3.96
N GLU A 71 3.84 25.56 3.33
CA GLU A 71 5.15 25.83 3.95
C GLU A 71 5.08 26.67 5.22
N ASN A 72 4.11 27.59 5.30
CA ASN A 72 3.84 28.44 6.45
C ASN A 72 3.30 27.67 7.68
N GLU A 73 2.77 26.48 7.50
CA GLU A 73 2.19 25.62 8.56
C GLU A 73 3.08 24.43 8.90
N ARG A 74 4.24 24.29 8.22
CA ARG A 74 5.17 23.17 8.46
C ARG A 74 5.93 23.38 9.76
N HIS A 75 5.79 22.42 10.65
CA HIS A 75 6.63 22.33 11.84
C HIS A 75 7.82 21.38 11.60
N ASP A 76 9.05 21.87 11.83
CA ASP A 76 10.28 21.05 11.74
C ASP A 76 10.25 19.84 12.66
N SER A 77 9.63 19.98 13.84
CA SER A 77 9.42 18.89 14.80
C SER A 77 8.53 17.78 14.23
N ALA A 78 7.44 18.13 13.53
CA ALA A 78 6.56 17.17 12.88
C ALA A 78 7.25 16.50 11.69
N ARG A 79 8.03 17.25 10.91
CA ARG A 79 8.83 16.71 9.81
C ARG A 79 9.84 15.67 10.29
N LYS A 80 10.57 15.98 11.36
CA LYS A 80 11.55 15.05 11.96
C LYS A 80 10.86 13.79 12.50
N ARG A 81 9.80 13.94 13.30
CA ARG A 81 9.06 12.81 13.88
C ARG A 81 8.51 11.89 12.78
N ASN A 82 7.83 12.45 11.79
CA ASN A 82 7.26 11.68 10.68
C ASN A 82 8.35 10.96 9.87
N GLY A 83 9.53 11.57 9.70
CA GLY A 83 10.67 10.93 9.05
C GLY A 83 11.23 9.75 9.84
N GLU A 84 11.42 9.90 11.15
CA GLU A 84 11.87 8.82 12.03
C GLU A 84 10.86 7.67 12.10
N ASP A 85 9.58 7.99 12.23
CA ASP A 85 8.50 7.00 12.25
C ASP A 85 8.37 6.27 10.91
N LEU A 86 8.46 7.00 9.78
CA LEU A 86 8.47 6.39 8.44
C LEU A 86 9.67 5.46 8.27
N LYS A 87 10.86 5.85 8.75
CA LYS A 87 12.04 4.99 8.72
C LYS A 87 11.84 3.70 9.52
N ASN A 88 11.18 3.78 10.67
CA ASN A 88 10.84 2.62 11.48
C ASN A 88 9.81 1.72 10.79
N GLU A 89 8.80 2.30 10.15
CA GLU A 89 7.78 1.56 9.41
C GLU A 89 8.38 0.80 8.21
N ILE A 90 9.30 1.44 7.45
CA ILE A 90 10.00 0.79 6.34
C ILE A 90 10.82 -0.40 6.84
N LYS A 91 11.54 -0.24 7.96
CA LYS A 91 12.28 -1.34 8.59
C LYS A 91 11.37 -2.47 9.05
N LEU A 92 10.19 -2.14 9.57
CA LEU A 92 9.20 -3.13 9.99
C LEU A 92 8.73 -3.95 8.78
N TRP A 93 8.43 -3.30 7.65
CA TRP A 93 8.02 -3.99 6.42
C TRP A 93 9.14 -4.86 5.83
N GLU A 94 10.37 -4.37 5.83
CA GLU A 94 11.54 -5.19 5.47
C GLU A 94 11.65 -6.43 6.38
N GLY A 95 11.48 -6.26 7.69
CA GLY A 95 11.45 -7.36 8.65
C GLY A 95 10.32 -8.36 8.42
N TYR A 96 9.11 -7.88 8.08
CA TYR A 96 8.00 -8.77 7.72
C TYR A 96 8.33 -9.59 6.46
N MET A 97 8.93 -8.97 5.45
CA MET A 97 9.34 -9.69 4.24
C MET A 97 10.43 -10.72 4.51
N GLN A 98 11.39 -10.42 5.39
CA GLN A 98 12.43 -11.36 5.80
C GLN A 98 11.86 -12.59 6.53
N ASN A 99 10.81 -12.39 7.33
CA ASN A 99 10.17 -13.46 8.09
C ASN A 99 9.03 -14.16 7.32
N SER A 100 8.63 -13.62 6.17
CA SER A 100 7.59 -14.21 5.34
C SER A 100 8.07 -15.51 4.69
N SER A 101 7.17 -16.49 4.58
CA SER A 101 7.45 -17.80 3.97
C SER A 101 7.24 -17.82 2.44
N GLY A 102 7.13 -16.65 1.80
CA GLY A 102 6.83 -16.50 0.38
C GLY A 102 7.20 -15.12 -0.15
N ASP A 103 6.84 -14.87 -1.41
CA ASP A 103 7.25 -13.65 -2.12
C ASP A 103 6.24 -12.48 -1.96
N PHE A 104 5.18 -12.64 -1.16
CA PHE A 104 4.12 -11.65 -0.94
C PHE A 104 3.92 -11.36 0.56
N LEU A 105 3.29 -10.23 0.88
CA LEU A 105 3.13 -9.76 2.27
C LEU A 105 2.37 -10.77 3.15
N ALA A 106 1.33 -11.40 2.59
CA ALA A 106 0.51 -12.40 3.29
C ALA A 106 0.93 -13.86 2.97
N GLY A 107 2.16 -14.08 2.48
CA GLY A 107 2.73 -15.40 2.23
C GLY A 107 3.01 -15.69 0.75
N LYS A 108 2.55 -16.86 0.26
CA LYS A 108 2.94 -17.37 -1.08
C LYS A 108 2.06 -16.89 -2.23
N THR A 109 0.93 -16.25 -1.93
CA THR A 109 -0.06 -15.85 -2.93
C THR A 109 -0.33 -14.36 -2.85
N PHE A 110 -0.48 -13.73 -4.03
CA PHE A 110 -0.89 -12.34 -4.12
C PHE A 110 -2.26 -12.14 -3.46
N SER A 111 -2.35 -11.18 -2.55
CA SER A 111 -3.52 -10.94 -1.71
C SER A 111 -3.95 -9.47 -1.72
N MET A 112 -5.05 -9.17 -1.04
CA MET A 112 -5.51 -7.80 -0.80
C MET A 112 -4.47 -6.96 -0.05
N ALA A 113 -3.60 -7.57 0.77
CA ALA A 113 -2.56 -6.84 1.50
C ALA A 113 -1.57 -6.22 0.50
N ASP A 114 -1.21 -6.97 -0.53
CA ASP A 114 -0.36 -6.51 -1.61
C ASP A 114 -1.03 -5.40 -2.43
N VAL A 115 -2.36 -5.45 -2.61
CA VAL A 115 -3.09 -4.37 -3.31
C VAL A 115 -3.03 -3.05 -2.54
N ILE A 116 -3.13 -3.10 -1.21
CA ILE A 116 -3.17 -1.92 -0.33
C ILE A 116 -1.76 -1.33 -0.13
N VAL A 117 -0.77 -2.19 0.13
CA VAL A 117 0.57 -1.76 0.55
C VAL A 117 1.48 -1.47 -0.64
N PHE A 118 1.34 -2.18 -1.75
CA PHE A 118 2.21 -2.00 -2.91
C PHE A 118 2.26 -0.56 -3.44
N PRO A 119 1.14 0.20 -3.57
CA PRO A 119 1.21 1.59 -3.99
C PRO A 119 2.13 2.43 -3.10
N VAL A 120 2.11 2.21 -1.79
CA VAL A 120 2.98 2.92 -0.84
C VAL A 120 4.44 2.55 -1.08
N ILE A 121 4.75 1.25 -1.24
CA ILE A 121 6.11 0.77 -1.54
C ILE A 121 6.61 1.33 -2.88
N ALA A 122 5.77 1.35 -3.91
CA ALA A 122 6.12 1.93 -5.20
C ALA A 122 6.44 3.43 -5.09
N PHE A 123 5.70 4.17 -4.24
CA PHE A 123 6.04 5.55 -3.92
C PHE A 123 7.38 5.64 -3.18
N LEU A 124 7.69 4.79 -2.19
CA LEU A 124 8.98 4.80 -1.48
C LEU A 124 10.17 4.75 -2.45
N PHE A 125 10.17 3.80 -3.40
CA PHE A 125 11.22 3.73 -4.41
C PHE A 125 11.19 4.91 -5.39
N ARG A 126 10.02 5.44 -5.73
CA ARG A 126 9.87 6.67 -6.52
C ARG A 126 10.40 7.93 -5.80
N PHE A 127 10.45 7.91 -4.46
CA PHE A 127 11.04 8.94 -3.58
C PHE A 127 12.52 8.66 -3.24
N GLY A 128 13.12 7.63 -3.84
CA GLY A 128 14.56 7.37 -3.79
C GLY A 128 15.00 6.49 -2.62
N LEU A 129 14.13 5.60 -2.12
CA LEU A 129 14.52 4.61 -1.12
C LEU A 129 15.70 3.75 -1.63
N ASN A 130 16.73 3.57 -0.80
CA ASN A 130 17.92 2.81 -1.17
C ASN A 130 17.64 1.29 -1.20
N GLU A 131 17.71 0.70 -2.39
CA GLU A 131 17.55 -0.74 -2.61
C GLU A 131 18.59 -1.60 -1.89
N GLU A 132 19.81 -1.09 -1.67
CA GLU A 132 20.88 -1.81 -0.98
C GLU A 132 20.58 -2.00 0.53
N HIS A 133 19.91 -1.03 1.14
CA HIS A 133 19.52 -1.10 2.55
C HIS A 133 18.28 -1.96 2.77
N PHE A 134 17.43 -2.10 1.74
CA PHE A 134 16.14 -2.80 1.82
C PHE A 134 15.97 -3.81 0.66
N PRO A 135 16.84 -4.84 0.59
CA PRO A 135 16.89 -5.74 -0.55
C PRO A 135 15.64 -6.62 -0.70
N LYS A 136 14.93 -6.97 0.40
CA LYS A 136 13.70 -7.76 0.30
C LYS A 136 12.55 -6.92 -0.24
N LEU A 137 12.41 -5.68 0.24
CA LEU A 137 11.44 -4.75 -0.31
C LEU A 137 11.73 -4.41 -1.78
N ALA A 138 13.00 -4.28 -2.18
CA ALA A 138 13.38 -4.05 -3.57
C ALA A 138 12.98 -5.24 -4.47
N ALA A 139 13.28 -6.47 -4.04
CA ALA A 139 12.88 -7.68 -4.75
C ALA A 139 11.36 -7.80 -4.89
N TYR A 140 10.61 -7.52 -3.81
CA TYR A 140 9.16 -7.49 -3.83
C TYR A 140 8.59 -6.44 -4.79
N HIS A 141 9.16 -5.24 -4.77
CA HIS A 141 8.76 -4.15 -5.65
C HIS A 141 8.95 -4.52 -7.12
N GLU A 142 10.11 -5.08 -7.49
CA GLU A 142 10.39 -5.49 -8.87
C GLU A 142 9.52 -6.68 -9.32
N LEU A 143 9.23 -7.63 -8.42
CA LEU A 143 8.29 -8.73 -8.70
C LEU A 143 6.89 -8.18 -9.06
N LEU A 144 6.37 -7.29 -8.24
CA LEU A 144 5.00 -6.79 -8.39
C LEU A 144 4.85 -5.78 -9.52
N LYS A 145 5.84 -4.91 -9.73
CA LYS A 145 5.92 -3.99 -10.86
C LYS A 145 5.82 -4.71 -12.21
N ASN A 146 6.24 -5.98 -12.26
CA ASN A 146 6.14 -6.80 -13.47
C ASN A 146 4.75 -7.37 -13.75
N ARG A 147 3.84 -7.35 -12.78
CA ARG A 147 2.51 -7.93 -12.89
C ARG A 147 1.63 -7.16 -13.90
N PRO A 148 0.87 -7.83 -14.78
CA PRO A 148 0.05 -7.15 -15.80
C PRO A 148 -0.95 -6.13 -15.22
N SER A 149 -1.57 -6.44 -14.08
CA SER A 149 -2.50 -5.53 -13.41
C SER A 149 -1.82 -4.23 -12.96
N ILE A 150 -0.59 -4.32 -12.46
CA ILE A 150 0.18 -3.18 -11.98
C ILE A 150 0.71 -2.36 -13.15
N LYS A 151 1.18 -3.01 -14.22
CA LYS A 151 1.57 -2.33 -15.46
C LYS A 151 0.41 -1.53 -16.07
N ALA A 152 -0.80 -2.06 -15.99
CA ALA A 152 -2.00 -1.38 -16.48
C ALA A 152 -2.39 -0.16 -15.63
N SER A 153 -2.18 -0.23 -14.30
CA SER A 153 -2.47 0.88 -13.38
C SER A 153 -1.26 1.79 -13.12
N TRP A 154 -0.12 1.54 -13.77
CA TRP A 154 1.11 2.29 -13.49
C TRP A 154 0.93 3.75 -13.94
N PRO A 155 1.25 4.74 -13.08
CA PRO A 155 1.05 6.15 -13.43
C PRO A 155 1.84 6.52 -14.71
N PRO A 156 1.18 6.99 -15.78
CA PRO A 156 1.88 7.34 -17.02
C PRO A 156 2.92 8.43 -16.81
N SER A 157 2.62 9.40 -15.94
CA SER A 157 3.48 10.53 -15.62
C SER A 157 4.82 10.14 -14.98
N TRP A 158 4.96 8.92 -14.45
CA TRP A 158 6.22 8.48 -13.84
C TRP A 158 7.28 8.09 -14.85
N LYS A 159 6.91 7.85 -16.11
CA LYS A 159 7.89 7.60 -17.18
C LYS A 159 8.68 8.85 -17.55
N ASP A 160 8.01 10.00 -17.49
CA ASP A 160 8.53 11.27 -17.99
C ASP A 160 9.04 12.19 -16.87
N THR A 161 8.83 11.84 -15.61
CA THR A 161 9.23 12.65 -14.45
C THR A 161 10.31 11.95 -13.63
N PRO A 162 11.41 12.66 -13.29
CA PRO A 162 12.50 12.06 -12.52
C PRO A 162 12.04 11.73 -11.08
N GLY A 163 12.64 10.66 -10.54
CA GLY A 163 12.59 10.26 -9.13
C GLY A 163 12.74 11.46 -8.18
N MET A 164 12.06 11.45 -7.05
CA MET A 164 12.39 12.35 -5.94
C MET A 164 13.51 11.68 -5.13
N LEU A 165 14.33 12.46 -4.42
CA LEU A 165 15.48 11.96 -3.65
C LEU A 165 15.30 12.22 -2.15
N VAL A 166 14.06 12.26 -1.68
CA VAL A 166 13.71 12.60 -0.29
C VAL A 166 14.16 11.49 0.67
N LEU A 167 14.16 10.23 0.22
CA LEU A 167 14.45 9.05 1.05
C LEU A 167 15.85 8.46 0.84
N LYS A 168 16.73 9.13 0.08
CA LYS A 168 18.06 8.59 -0.25
C LYS A 168 18.93 8.32 0.99
N ASP A 169 18.71 9.07 2.06
CA ASP A 169 19.50 9.04 3.30
C ASP A 169 18.88 8.11 4.38
N PHE A 170 17.80 7.39 4.03
CA PHE A 170 17.09 6.52 4.97
C PHE A 170 17.82 5.19 5.22
#